data_AF-A0A7S4E441-F1
#
_entry.id   AF-A0A7S4E441-F1
#
_cell.length_a   1.000
_cell.length_b   1.000
_cell.length_c   1.000
_cell.angle_alpha   90.00
_cell.angle_beta   90.00
_cell.angle_gamma   90.00
#
_symmetry.space_group_name_H-M   'P 1'
#
loop_
_entity.id
_entity.type
_entity.pdbx_description
1 polymer ?
#
loop_
_entity_poly.entity_id
_entity_poly.type
_entity_poly.pdbx_seq_one_letter_code
_entity_poly.pdbx_strand_id
1 'polypeptide(L)'
;SNNETAELQKALVSAVSQISEVLYRLLDSERGPDIPSTSALELEGSERVASRLVSLTGDLSSKLEQFLTELSTLRELANSLPENFSYSETLTRIGMLEQTTKELREKESGRKEGREEELQRLKQRSASQQNFIIELQEEVTNMKSLMFAADELKRQQGELEERYRL
;
A
#
# COMPACT_ATOMS: atom_id res chain seq x y z
N SER A 1 49.32 9.14 0.75
CA SER A 1 49.21 8.09 -0.27
C SER A 1 48.89 6.71 0.32
N ASN A 2 49.79 5.96 1.00
CA ASN A 2 49.44 4.61 1.54
C ASN A 2 48.40 4.58 2.69
N ASN A 3 48.24 5.69 3.43
CA ASN A 3 47.29 5.75 4.55
C ASN A 3 45.86 6.06 4.07
N GLU A 4 45.70 6.85 3.02
CA GLU A 4 44.40 7.23 2.44
C GLU A 4 43.72 6.03 1.75
N THR A 5 44.49 5.17 1.09
CA THR A 5 43.98 3.92 0.50
C THR A 5 43.48 2.94 1.57
N ALA A 6 44.15 2.88 2.73
CA ALA A 6 43.72 2.03 3.85
C ALA A 6 42.45 2.57 4.56
N GLU A 7 42.25 3.88 4.60
CA GLU A 7 41.02 4.49 5.12
C GLU A 7 39.84 4.29 4.17
N LEU A 8 40.04 4.46 2.86
CA LEU A 8 39.04 4.17 1.82
C LEU A 8 38.61 2.70 1.83
N GLN A 9 39.54 1.78 2.09
CA GLN A 9 39.25 0.36 2.27
C GLN A 9 38.29 0.08 3.43
N LYS A 10 38.59 0.64 4.61
CA LYS A 10 37.73 0.47 5.79
C LYS A 10 36.35 1.09 5.57
N ALA A 11 36.30 2.23 4.89
CA ALA A 11 35.04 2.89 4.54
C ALA A 11 34.18 2.02 3.60
N LEU A 12 34.77 1.45 2.55
CA LEU A 12 34.08 0.57 1.59
C LEU A 12 33.49 -0.66 2.28
N VAL A 13 34.30 -1.38 3.08
CA VAL A 13 33.86 -2.58 3.80
C VAL A 13 32.77 -2.25 4.83
N SER A 14 32.89 -1.11 5.52
CA SER A 14 31.89 -0.63 6.47
C SER A 14 30.57 -0.28 5.77
N ALA A 15 30.62 0.43 4.64
CA ALA A 15 29.44 0.80 3.87
C ALA A 15 28.68 -0.42 3.34
N VAL A 16 29.38 -1.40 2.75
CA VAL A 16 28.77 -2.66 2.28
C VAL A 16 28.14 -3.43 3.44
N SER A 17 28.79 -3.45 4.61
CA SER A 17 28.25 -4.13 5.79
C SER A 17 26.99 -3.44 6.34
N GLN A 18 26.95 -2.11 6.38
CA GLN A 18 25.78 -1.34 6.80
C GLN A 18 24.59 -1.55 5.85
N ILE A 19 24.82 -1.46 4.53
CA ILE A 19 23.78 -1.72 3.52
C ILE A 19 23.25 -3.15 3.64
N SER A 20 24.15 -4.12 3.82
CA SER A 20 23.80 -5.53 4.05
C SER A 20 22.90 -5.70 5.27
N GLU A 21 23.22 -5.07 6.40
CA GLU A 21 22.44 -5.17 7.63
C GLU A 21 21.03 -4.58 7.47
N VAL A 22 20.92 -3.41 6.83
CA VAL A 22 19.63 -2.77 6.59
C VAL A 22 18.76 -3.60 5.63
N LEU A 23 19.36 -4.16 4.56
CA LEU A 23 18.67 -5.05 3.63
C LEU A 23 18.16 -6.33 4.31
N TYR A 24 18.97 -6.96 5.17
CA TYR A 24 18.53 -8.15 5.90
C TYR A 24 17.41 -7.85 6.91
N ARG A 25 17.46 -6.70 7.60
CA ARG A 25 16.35 -6.27 8.46
C ARG A 25 15.07 -6.01 7.67
N LEU A 26 15.17 -5.44 6.47
CA LEU A 26 14.03 -5.25 5.57
C LEU A 26 13.43 -6.59 5.13
N LEU A 27 14.27 -7.55 4.75
CA LEU A 27 13.87 -8.93 4.43
C LEU A 27 13.14 -9.63 5.58
N ASP A 28 13.63 -9.48 6.81
CA ASP A 28 12.98 -10.04 8.00
C ASP A 28 11.66 -9.33 8.32
N SER A 29 11.56 -8.03 8.05
CA SER A 29 10.32 -7.25 8.24
C SER A 29 9.24 -7.52 7.18
N GLU A 30 9.63 -7.98 5.98
CA GLU A 30 8.69 -8.45 4.94
C GLU A 30 7.93 -9.73 5.35
N ARG A 31 8.37 -10.44 6.40
CA ARG A 31 7.60 -11.50 7.07
C ARG A 31 6.50 -10.97 8.00
N GLY A 32 6.21 -9.66 7.98
CA GLY A 32 5.17 -9.00 8.78
C GLY A 32 3.76 -9.58 8.59
N PRO A 33 2.88 -9.38 9.58
CA PRO A 33 1.76 -10.27 9.91
C PRO A 33 0.71 -10.36 8.80
N ASP A 34 0.11 -11.55 8.66
CA ASP A 34 -1.09 -11.78 7.85
C ASP A 34 -2.12 -10.68 8.14
N ILE A 35 -2.41 -9.84 7.13
CA ILE A 35 -3.44 -8.82 7.24
C ILE A 35 -4.76 -9.56 7.39
N PRO A 36 -5.47 -9.45 8.53
CA PRO A 36 -6.71 -10.19 8.72
C PRO A 36 -7.73 -9.68 7.71
N SER A 37 -8.34 -10.61 6.98
CA SER A 37 -9.47 -10.31 6.10
C SER A 37 -10.67 -9.98 6.97
N THR A 38 -10.98 -8.70 7.19
CA THR A 38 -12.14 -8.29 8.00
C THR A 38 -13.13 -7.39 7.24
N SER A 39 -14.39 -7.78 7.42
CA SER A 39 -15.56 -7.45 6.63
C SER A 39 -16.13 -6.05 6.89
N ALA A 40 -16.55 -5.38 5.81
CA ALA A 40 -17.64 -4.39 5.63
C ALA A 40 -17.83 -3.18 6.58
N LEU A 41 -17.33 -3.17 7.81
CA LEU A 41 -17.41 -2.05 8.76
C LEU A 41 -16.12 -1.22 8.84
N GLU A 42 -15.09 -1.61 8.09
CA GLU A 42 -13.79 -0.94 8.06
C GLU A 42 -13.63 0.09 6.93
N LEU A 43 -14.61 0.37 6.06
CA LEU A 43 -14.39 1.14 4.81
C LEU A 43 -13.69 2.51 4.97
N GLU A 44 -14.03 3.29 6.01
CA GLU A 44 -13.39 4.60 6.26
C GLU A 44 -12.00 4.47 6.93
N GLY A 45 -11.79 3.42 7.72
CA GLY A 45 -10.47 3.02 8.24
C GLY A 45 -9.58 2.34 7.19
N SER A 46 -10.21 1.63 6.25
CA SER A 46 -9.61 0.82 5.19
C SER A 46 -9.04 1.71 4.10
N GLU A 47 -9.68 2.83 3.75
CA GLU A 47 -9.09 3.78 2.81
C GLU A 47 -7.85 4.48 3.40
N ARG A 48 -7.86 4.80 4.71
CA ARG A 48 -6.68 5.35 5.42
C ARG A 48 -5.57 4.31 5.55
N VAL A 49 -5.90 3.06 5.88
CA VAL A 49 -4.94 1.95 5.98
C VAL A 49 -4.37 1.61 4.60
N ALA A 50 -5.20 1.57 3.56
CA ALA A 50 -4.78 1.35 2.17
C ALA A 50 -3.88 2.48 1.69
N SER A 51 -4.24 3.74 1.91
CA SER A 51 -3.40 4.90 1.56
C SER A 51 -2.05 4.85 2.28
N ARG A 52 -2.04 4.46 3.56
CA ARG A 52 -0.83 4.28 4.35
C ARG A 52 0.03 3.13 3.82
N LEU A 53 -0.59 2.01 3.45
CA LEU A 53 0.08 0.87 2.83
C LEU A 53 0.71 1.25 1.49
N VAL A 54 -0.01 1.98 0.64
CA VAL A 54 0.49 2.48 -0.65
C VAL A 54 1.71 3.38 -0.44
N SER A 55 1.65 4.32 0.51
CA SER A 55 2.78 5.19 0.88
C SER A 55 3.99 4.37 1.36
N LEU A 56 3.77 3.40 2.25
CA LEU A 56 4.83 2.52 2.77
C LEU A 56 5.48 1.68 1.67
N THR A 57 4.70 1.16 0.70
CA THR A 57 5.26 0.47 -0.49
C THR A 57 6.04 1.42 -1.39
N GLY A 58 5.54 2.65 -1.61
CA GLY A 58 6.26 3.67 -2.37
C GLY A 58 7.62 4.03 -1.77
N ASP A 59 7.66 4.20 -0.45
CA ASP A 59 8.89 4.48 0.30
C ASP A 59 9.87 3.31 0.23
N LEU A 60 9.37 2.07 0.30
CA LEU A 60 10.19 0.85 0.17
C LEU A 60 10.80 0.73 -1.23
N SER A 61 10.00 0.95 -2.28
CA SER A 61 10.46 0.92 -3.68
C SER A 61 11.58 1.93 -3.94
N SER A 62 11.41 3.16 -3.45
CA SER A 62 12.42 4.23 -3.51
C SER A 62 13.71 3.84 -2.76
N LYS A 63 13.57 3.21 -1.60
CA LYS A 63 14.72 2.76 -0.79
C LYS A 63 15.51 1.64 -1.47
N LEU A 64 14.84 0.70 -2.12
CA LEU A 64 15.50 -0.36 -2.90
C LEU A 64 16.28 0.22 -4.10
N GLU A 65 15.72 1.21 -4.79
CA GLU A 65 16.41 1.93 -5.88
C GLU A 65 17.65 2.69 -5.40
N GLN A 66 17.54 3.32 -4.22
CA GLN A 66 18.69 3.96 -3.56
C GLN A 66 19.80 2.95 -3.25
N PHE A 67 19.46 1.77 -2.71
CA PHE A 67 20.47 0.73 -2.44
C PHE A 67 21.13 0.20 -3.71
N LEU A 68 20.39 0.03 -4.82
CA LEU A 68 20.99 -0.37 -6.10
C LEU A 68 22.01 0.67 -6.60
N THR A 69 21.69 1.95 -6.45
CA THR A 69 22.58 3.05 -6.84
C THR A 69 23.83 3.08 -5.95
N GLU A 70 23.66 2.97 -4.63
CA GLU A 70 24.76 2.94 -3.67
C GLU A 70 25.67 1.72 -3.89
N LEU A 71 25.11 0.53 -4.13
CA LEU A 71 25.89 -0.67 -4.42
C LEU A 71 26.65 -0.57 -5.75
N SER A 72 26.05 0.02 -6.78
CA SER A 72 26.72 0.25 -8.08
C SER A 72 27.92 1.19 -7.93
N THR A 73 27.76 2.29 -7.20
CA THR A 73 28.86 3.24 -6.95
C THR A 73 29.97 2.62 -6.09
N LEU A 74 29.62 1.80 -5.10
CA LEU A 74 30.61 1.05 -4.30
C LEU A 74 31.36 0.00 -5.13
N ARG A 75 30.69 -0.64 -6.11
CA ARG A 75 31.35 -1.55 -7.05
C ARG A 75 32.33 -0.80 -7.96
N GLU A 76 31.92 0.33 -8.53
CA GLU A 76 32.79 1.17 -9.36
C GLU A 76 34.02 1.64 -8.58
N LEU A 77 33.82 2.08 -7.34
CA LEU A 77 34.90 2.44 -6.43
C LEU A 77 35.83 1.26 -6.19
N ALA A 78 35.29 0.08 -5.87
CA ALA A 78 36.08 -1.13 -5.63
C ALA A 78 36.91 -1.55 -6.87
N ASN A 79 36.36 -1.41 -8.07
CA ASN A 79 37.05 -1.70 -9.33
C ASN A 79 38.11 -0.66 -9.72
N SER A 80 38.02 0.56 -9.18
CA SER A 80 38.98 1.65 -9.42
C SER A 80 40.22 1.58 -8.51
N LEU A 81 40.18 0.74 -7.47
CA LEU A 81 41.28 0.60 -6.52
C LEU A 81 42.39 -0.34 -7.06
N PRO A 82 43.68 -0.07 -6.78
CA PRO A 82 44.78 -0.90 -7.27
C PRO A 82 44.70 -2.37 -6.81
N GLU A 83 45.08 -3.31 -7.69
CA GLU A 83 45.03 -4.77 -7.50
C GLU A 83 45.88 -5.33 -6.35
N ASN A 84 46.64 -4.47 -5.66
CA ASN A 84 47.55 -4.80 -4.56
C ASN A 84 46.84 -5.49 -3.38
N PHE A 85 45.49 -5.45 -3.34
CA PHE A 85 44.63 -6.09 -2.36
C PHE A 85 43.51 -6.89 -3.06
N SER A 86 43.23 -8.09 -2.58
CA SER A 86 42.15 -8.95 -3.09
C SER A 86 40.79 -8.49 -2.56
N TYR A 87 40.06 -7.67 -3.32
CA TYR A 87 38.67 -7.25 -3.04
C TYR A 87 37.62 -8.24 -3.55
N SER A 88 38.03 -9.44 -3.97
CA SER A 88 37.15 -10.45 -4.57
C SER A 88 35.94 -10.76 -3.68
N GLU A 89 36.14 -10.87 -2.37
CA GLU A 89 35.07 -11.15 -1.40
C GLU A 89 34.08 -9.98 -1.27
N THR A 90 34.58 -8.73 -1.22
CA THR A 90 33.72 -7.54 -1.16
C THR A 90 32.94 -7.34 -2.46
N LEU A 91 33.58 -7.53 -3.61
CA LEU A 91 32.93 -7.47 -4.93
C LEU A 91 31.86 -8.57 -5.09
N THR A 92 32.15 -9.79 -4.61
CA THR A 92 31.18 -10.89 -4.57
C THR A 92 29.99 -10.51 -3.71
N ARG A 93 30.24 -9.93 -2.52
CA ARG A 93 29.18 -9.49 -1.60
C ARG A 93 28.33 -8.37 -2.19
N ILE A 94 28.93 -7.39 -2.87
CA ILE A 94 28.20 -6.34 -3.58
C ILE A 94 27.32 -6.97 -4.68
N GLY A 95 27.84 -7.94 -5.44
CA GLY A 95 27.06 -8.71 -6.43
C GLY A 95 25.85 -9.43 -5.85
N MET A 96 26.03 -10.12 -4.73
CA MET A 96 24.93 -10.79 -4.04
C MET A 96 23.87 -9.80 -3.54
N LEU A 97 24.30 -8.66 -2.97
CA LEU A 97 23.37 -7.64 -2.47
C LEU A 97 22.57 -7.01 -3.61
N GLU A 98 23.20 -6.64 -4.72
CA GLU A 98 22.49 -6.09 -5.88
C GLU A 98 21.45 -7.06 -6.45
N GLN A 99 21.82 -8.34 -6.58
CA GLN A 99 20.91 -9.38 -7.05
C GLN A 99 19.71 -9.52 -6.11
N THR A 100 19.97 -9.55 -4.79
CA THR A 100 18.93 -9.62 -3.75
C THR A 100 18.01 -8.40 -3.80
N THR A 101 18.55 -7.20 -3.96
CA THR A 101 17.77 -5.96 -4.05
C THR A 101 16.91 -5.92 -5.33
N LYS A 102 17.42 -6.42 -6.47
CA LYS A 102 16.64 -6.55 -7.72
C LYS A 102 15.46 -7.51 -7.56
N GLU A 103 15.70 -8.69 -7.00
CA GLU A 103 14.65 -9.68 -6.76
C GLU A 103 13.55 -9.15 -5.81
N LEU A 104 13.93 -8.35 -4.80
CA LEU A 104 12.98 -7.69 -3.91
C LEU A 104 12.14 -6.64 -4.64
N ARG A 105 12.76 -5.83 -5.49
CA ARG A 105 12.07 -4.81 -6.30
C ARG A 105 11.05 -5.45 -7.25
N GLU A 106 11.41 -6.55 -7.91
CA GLU A 106 10.50 -7.28 -8.79
C GLU A 106 9.30 -7.85 -8.03
N LYS A 107 9.54 -8.43 -6.85
CA LYS A 107 8.46 -8.92 -5.96
C LYS A 107 7.57 -7.79 -5.45
N GLU A 108 8.13 -6.65 -5.08
CA GLU A 108 7.38 -5.47 -4.61
C GLU A 108 6.51 -4.89 -5.73
N SER A 109 7.07 -4.76 -6.95
CA SER A 109 6.34 -4.27 -8.12
C SER A 109 5.11 -5.14 -8.44
N GLY A 110 5.27 -6.47 -8.45
CA GLY A 110 4.14 -7.38 -8.70
C GLY A 110 3.06 -7.33 -7.59
N ARG A 111 3.47 -7.13 -6.34
CA ARG A 111 2.53 -6.95 -5.21
C ARG A 111 1.80 -5.59 -5.28
N LYS A 112 2.49 -4.54 -5.73
CA LYS A 112 1.94 -3.19 -5.85
C LYS A 112 0.84 -3.12 -6.90
N GLU A 113 1.04 -3.75 -8.06
CA GLU A 113 0.02 -3.85 -9.11
C GLU A 113 -1.24 -4.57 -8.60
N GLY A 114 -1.10 -5.75 -7.97
CA GLY A 114 -2.25 -6.48 -7.42
C GLY A 114 -2.99 -5.74 -6.31
N ARG A 115 -2.29 -4.95 -5.48
CA ARG A 115 -2.90 -4.14 -4.43
C ARG A 115 -3.67 -2.94 -4.97
N GLU A 116 -3.14 -2.27 -5.99
CA GLU A 116 -3.83 -1.13 -6.62
C GLU A 116 -5.09 -1.60 -7.34
N GLU A 117 -5.04 -2.72 -8.06
CA GLU A 117 -6.23 -3.30 -8.69
C GLU A 117 -7.32 -3.64 -7.67
N GLU A 118 -6.97 -4.25 -6.54
CA GLU A 118 -7.93 -4.58 -5.48
C GLU A 118 -8.50 -3.32 -4.82
N LEU A 119 -7.68 -2.27 -4.63
CA LEU A 119 -8.14 -0.98 -4.11
C LEU A 119 -9.16 -0.34 -5.06
N GLN A 120 -8.91 -0.38 -6.37
CA GLN A 120 -9.85 0.14 -7.38
C GLN A 120 -11.17 -0.64 -7.37
N ARG A 121 -11.11 -1.97 -7.26
CA ARG A 121 -12.32 -2.82 -7.12
C ARG A 121 -13.11 -2.47 -5.86
N LEU A 122 -12.44 -2.27 -4.73
CA LEU A 122 -13.09 -1.87 -3.47
C LEU A 122 -13.73 -0.48 -3.58
N LYS A 123 -13.05 0.50 -4.20
CA LYS A 123 -13.61 1.83 -4.47
C LYS A 123 -14.86 1.76 -5.34
N GLN A 124 -14.82 0.99 -6.41
CA GLN A 124 -15.97 0.80 -7.30
C GLN A 124 -17.14 0.12 -6.57
N ARG A 125 -16.87 -0.91 -5.75
CA ARG A 125 -17.88 -1.57 -4.92
C ARG A 125 -18.50 -0.61 -3.92
N SER A 126 -17.68 0.18 -3.24
CA SER A 126 -18.13 1.20 -2.28
C SER A 126 -19.04 2.25 -2.95
N ALA A 127 -18.62 2.78 -4.09
CA ALA A 127 -19.43 3.73 -4.86
C ALA A 127 -20.79 3.14 -5.29
N SER A 128 -20.78 1.87 -5.74
CA SER A 128 -22.02 1.17 -6.12
C SER A 128 -22.95 0.97 -4.91
N GLN A 129 -22.40 0.61 -3.75
CA GLN A 129 -23.16 0.47 -2.50
C GLN A 129 -23.73 1.81 -2.04
N GLN A 130 -22.97 2.90 -2.14
CA GLN A 130 -23.43 4.24 -1.78
C GLN A 130 -24.59 4.69 -2.68
N ASN A 131 -24.49 4.46 -3.99
CA ASN A 131 -25.58 4.77 -4.93
C ASN A 131 -26.85 3.98 -4.58
N PHE A 132 -26.72 2.68 -4.29
CA PHE A 132 -27.85 1.86 -3.88
C PHE A 132 -28.50 2.33 -2.56
N ILE A 133 -27.70 2.81 -1.60
CA ILE A 133 -28.22 3.39 -0.36
C ILE A 133 -29.01 4.67 -0.64
N ILE A 134 -28.53 5.53 -1.54
CA ILE A 134 -29.24 6.76 -1.95
C ILE A 134 -30.58 6.41 -2.60
N GLU A 135 -30.59 5.48 -3.56
CA GLU A 135 -31.82 5.01 -4.21
C GLU A 135 -32.83 4.45 -3.19
N LEU A 136 -32.36 3.64 -2.23
CA LEU A 136 -33.22 3.14 -1.15
C LEU A 136 -33.76 4.26 -0.26
N GLN A 137 -32.97 5.29 0.03
CA GLN A 137 -33.41 6.44 0.82
C GLN A 137 -34.48 7.25 0.09
N GLU A 138 -34.35 7.44 -1.23
CA GLU A 138 -35.35 8.07 -2.08
C GLU A 138 -36.64 7.26 -2.09
N GLU A 139 -36.55 5.94 -2.29
CA GLU A 139 -37.73 5.05 -2.30
C GLU A 139 -38.47 5.06 -0.96
N VAL A 140 -37.73 5.00 0.16
CA VAL A 140 -38.31 5.10 1.51
C VAL A 140 -38.99 6.45 1.72
N THR A 141 -38.44 7.53 1.17
CA THR A 141 -39.05 8.87 1.26
C THR A 141 -40.35 8.93 0.46
N ASN A 142 -40.35 8.37 -0.75
CA ASN A 142 -41.55 8.27 -1.59
C ASN A 142 -42.65 7.46 -0.91
N MET A 143 -42.32 6.29 -0.35
CA MET A 143 -43.27 5.46 0.39
C MET A 143 -43.87 6.20 1.59
N LYS A 144 -43.06 6.95 2.36
CA LYS A 144 -43.57 7.76 3.48
C LYS A 144 -44.57 8.82 3.00
N SER A 145 -44.28 9.52 1.90
CA SER A 145 -45.22 10.49 1.33
C SER A 145 -46.52 9.85 0.88
N LEU A 146 -46.46 8.66 0.26
CA LEU A 146 -47.65 7.90 -0.12
C LEU A 146 -48.46 7.45 1.10
N MET A 147 -47.79 7.02 2.18
CA MET A 147 -48.46 6.67 3.43
C MET A 147 -49.20 7.87 4.03
N PHE A 148 -48.57 9.05 4.08
CA PHE A 148 -49.26 10.27 4.54
C PHE A 148 -50.46 10.64 3.67
N ALA A 149 -50.34 10.51 2.34
CA ALA A 149 -51.46 10.73 1.43
C ALA A 149 -52.60 9.72 1.66
N ALA A 150 -52.27 8.45 1.89
CA ALA A 150 -53.26 7.41 2.18
C ALA A 150 -53.98 7.65 3.53
N ASP A 151 -53.24 8.06 4.57
CA ASP A 151 -53.82 8.40 5.87
C ASP A 151 -54.75 9.62 5.77
N GLU A 152 -54.38 10.64 4.99
CA GLU A 152 -55.22 11.82 4.76
C GLU A 152 -56.48 11.48 3.96
N LEU A 153 -56.39 10.64 2.94
CA LEU A 153 -57.57 10.15 2.21
C LEU A 153 -58.51 9.35 3.12
N LYS A 154 -57.96 8.52 4.00
CA LYS A 154 -58.75 7.76 4.97
C LYS A 154 -59.46 8.68 5.97
N ARG A 155 -58.80 9.75 6.41
CA ARG A 155 -59.39 10.80 7.25
C ARG A 155 -60.56 11.48 6.54
N GLN A 156 -60.35 11.92 5.30
CA GLN A 156 -61.39 12.56 4.48
C GLN A 156 -62.58 11.65 4.21
N GLN A 157 -62.34 10.37 3.95
CA GLN A 157 -63.40 9.37 3.79
C GLN A 157 -64.24 9.23 5.06
N GLY A 158 -63.60 9.14 6.24
CA GLY A 158 -64.31 9.07 7.52
C GLY A 158 -65.20 10.29 7.77
N GLU A 159 -64.70 11.49 7.50
CA GLU A 159 -65.48 12.73 7.60
C GLU A 159 -66.67 12.75 6.62
N LEU A 160 -66.48 12.21 5.42
CA LEU A 160 -67.53 12.11 4.41
C LEU A 160 -68.62 11.11 4.87
N GLU A 161 -68.23 9.92 5.33
CA GLU A 161 -69.15 8.91 5.85
C GLU A 161 -69.97 9.43 7.05
N GLU A 162 -69.36 10.21 7.93
CA GLU A 162 -70.06 10.84 9.06
C GLU A 162 -71.08 11.89 8.60
N ARG A 163 -70.76 12.67 7.56
CA ARG A 163 -71.70 13.64 6.96
C ARG A 163 -72.88 12.98 6.23
N TYR A 164 -72.69 11.79 5.66
CA TYR A 164 -73.72 11.08 4.92
C TYR A 164 -74.49 10.02 5.74
N ARG A 165 -74.11 9.79 7.01
CA ARG A 165 -74.98 9.09 7.99
C ARG A 165 -76.10 10.04 8.47
N LEU A 166 -77.14 10.15 7.64
CA LEU A 166 -78.52 10.46 8.06
C LEU A 166 -79.34 9.15 8.04
#